data_AF-A0A7V1U7S8-F1
#
_entry.id   AF-A0A7V1U7S8-F1
#
_cell.length_a   1.000
_cell.length_b   1.000
_cell.length_c   1.000
_cell.angle_alpha   90.00
_cell.angle_beta   90.00
_cell.angle_gamma   90.00
#
_symmetry.space_group_name_H-M   'P 1'
#
loop_
_entity.id
_entity.type
_entity.pdbx_description
1 polymer ?
#
loop_
_entity_poly.entity_id
_entity_poly.type
_entity_poly.pdbx_seq_one_letter_code
_entity_poly.pdbx_strand_id
1 'polypeptide(L)'
;MGNVYVDFSELRCRTGTVPVEASSGFGSVSLYVPFDARVIASGAAGYGRVSLQARWRQGTQVELAGRMEPRFGPGITIMADLAVGIGDVSVYREHLPRRERERACR
;
A
#
# COMPACT_ATOMS: atom_id res chain seq x y z
N MET A 1 -2.42 21.01 5.85
CA MET A 1 -2.62 19.87 4.93
C MET A 1 -1.28 19.18 4.76
N GLY A 2 -1.19 17.90 5.12
CA GLY A 2 0.04 17.11 5.00
C GLY A 2 -0.24 15.82 4.25
N ASN A 3 0.52 15.57 3.19
CA ASN A 3 0.45 14.34 2.42
C ASN A 3 1.74 13.55 2.61
N VAL A 4 1.60 12.29 2.99
CA VAL A 4 2.71 11.34 3.13
C VAL A 4 2.66 10.37 1.97
N TYR A 5 3.77 10.27 1.23
CA TYR A 5 3.92 9.37 0.10
C TYR A 5 5.10 8.45 0.36
N VAL A 6 4.84 7.15 0.36
CA VAL A 6 5.87 6.11 0.47
C VAL A 6 5.83 5.28 -0.80
N ASP A 7 6.94 5.26 -1.54
CA ASP A 7 7.03 4.57 -2.82
C ASP A 7 8.11 3.50 -2.79
N PHE A 8 7.69 2.24 -2.96
CA PHE A 8 8.56 1.07 -3.07
C PHE A 8 8.62 0.51 -4.49
N SER A 9 8.12 1.24 -5.49
CA SER A 9 8.06 0.78 -6.88
C SER A 9 9.43 0.47 -7.49
N GLU A 10 10.52 0.99 -6.91
CA GLU A 10 11.90 0.68 -7.31
C GLU A 10 12.48 -0.59 -6.66
N LEU A 11 11.80 -1.19 -5.68
CA LEU A 11 12.26 -2.40 -4.99
C LEU A 11 11.81 -3.71 -5.66
N ARG A 12 11.48 -3.67 -6.95
CA ARG A 12 11.09 -4.85 -7.74
C ARG A 12 12.14 -5.94 -7.62
N CYS A 13 11.69 -7.19 -7.57
CA CYS A 13 12.54 -8.38 -7.57
C CYS A 13 13.51 -8.48 -6.38
N ARG A 14 13.38 -7.59 -5.38
CA ARG A 14 14.10 -7.72 -4.12
C ARG A 14 13.34 -8.64 -3.19
N THR A 15 14.08 -9.24 -2.26
CA THR A 15 13.54 -10.08 -1.21
C THR A 15 13.81 -9.43 0.15
N GLY A 16 13.02 -9.83 1.14
CA GLY A 16 13.12 -9.30 2.51
C GLY A 16 11.78 -8.83 3.04
N THR A 17 11.81 -8.27 4.24
CA THR A 17 10.63 -7.74 4.93
C THR A 17 10.88 -6.29 5.31
N VAL A 18 9.93 -5.42 5.00
CA VAL A 18 10.01 -3.99 5.31
C VAL A 18 8.78 -3.60 6.14
N PRO A 19 8.96 -3.21 7.40
CA PRO A 19 7.90 -2.57 8.17
C PRO A 19 7.76 -1.10 7.73
N VAL A 20 6.52 -0.63 7.63
CA VAL A 20 6.16 0.73 7.25
C VAL A 20 5.10 1.23 8.21
N GLU A 21 5.39 2.32 8.89
CA GLU A 21 4.42 3.02 9.73
C GLU A 21 4.35 4.47 9.25
N ALA A 22 3.14 4.95 8.95
CA ALA A 22 2.95 6.32 8.52
C ALA A 22 1.63 6.87 9.03
N SER A 23 1.67 8.08 9.59
CA SER A 23 0.48 8.74 10.10
C SER A 23 0.44 10.23 9.75
N SER A 24 -0.76 10.78 9.61
CA SER A 24 -0.99 12.21 9.40
C SER A 24 -2.24 12.68 10.13
N GLY A 25 -2.21 13.88 10.71
CA GLY A 25 -3.41 14.46 11.35
C GLY A 25 -4.48 14.88 10.34
N PHE A 26 -4.07 15.45 9.21
CA PHE A 26 -4.97 15.97 8.18
C PHE A 26 -4.33 15.89 6.78
N GLY A 27 -4.96 15.18 5.84
CA GLY A 27 -4.51 15.09 4.45
C GLY A 27 -4.58 13.66 3.92
N SER A 28 -3.47 13.12 3.43
CA SER A 28 -3.46 11.75 2.88
C SER A 28 -2.20 10.98 3.20
N VAL A 29 -2.34 9.66 3.30
CA VAL A 29 -1.22 8.72 3.39
C VAL A 29 -1.35 7.73 2.23
N SER A 30 -0.38 7.74 1.33
CA SER A 30 -0.36 6.87 0.15
C SER A 30 0.87 5.99 0.13
N LEU A 31 0.66 4.69 -0.06
CA LEU A 31 1.70 3.68 -0.19
C LEU A 31 1.65 3.06 -1.57
N TYR A 32 2.74 3.15 -2.33
CA TYR A 32 2.90 2.51 -3.63
C TYR A 32 3.82 1.31 -3.49
N VAL A 33 3.31 0.13 -3.87
CA VAL A 33 4.03 -1.14 -3.77
C VAL A 33 4.32 -1.72 -5.15
N PRO A 34 5.44 -2.43 -5.34
CA PRO A 34 5.76 -3.03 -6.63
C PRO A 34 4.81 -4.20 -6.93
N PHE A 35 4.66 -4.53 -8.22
CA PHE A 35 3.68 -5.50 -8.70
C PHE A 35 3.88 -6.92 -8.12
N ASP A 36 5.10 -7.26 -7.72
CA ASP A 36 5.56 -8.53 -7.19
C ASP A 36 5.65 -8.57 -5.66
N ALA A 37 5.35 -7.48 -4.94
CA ALA A 37 5.40 -7.50 -3.47
C ALA A 37 4.25 -8.29 -2.83
N ARG A 38 4.51 -8.95 -1.71
CA ARG A 38 3.46 -9.32 -0.75
C ARG A 38 3.19 -8.11 0.14
N VAL A 39 1.93 -7.75 0.34
CA VAL A 39 1.56 -6.67 1.27
C VAL A 39 0.62 -7.19 2.33
N ILE A 40 0.91 -6.86 3.59
CA ILE A 40 0.02 -7.02 4.73
C ILE A 40 -0.19 -5.61 5.26
N ALA A 41 -1.39 -5.07 5.12
CA ALA A 41 -1.67 -3.67 5.44
C ALA A 41 -2.89 -3.52 6.35
N SER A 42 -2.77 -2.63 7.33
CA SER A 42 -3.86 -1.98 8.05
C SER A 42 -3.92 -0.50 7.67
N GLY A 43 -5.14 0.00 7.53
CA GLY A 43 -5.40 1.41 7.28
C GLY A 43 -6.52 1.90 8.19
N ALA A 44 -6.34 3.08 8.78
CA ALA A 44 -7.32 3.74 9.64
C ALA A 44 -7.55 5.19 9.22
N ALA A 45 -8.79 5.66 9.25
CA ALA A 45 -9.14 7.07 9.09
C ALA A 45 -10.18 7.51 10.13
N GLY A 46 -9.90 8.58 10.88
CA GLY A 46 -10.85 9.18 11.82
C GLY A 46 -12.06 9.79 11.11
N TYR A 47 -11.85 10.46 9.98
CA TYR A 47 -12.88 10.83 9.01
C TYR A 47 -12.30 10.80 7.60
N GLY A 48 -12.89 10.02 6.70
CA GLY A 48 -12.48 9.96 5.31
C GLY A 48 -12.50 8.54 4.79
N ARG A 49 -11.54 8.15 3.95
CA ARG A 49 -11.55 6.88 3.24
C ARG A 49 -10.28 6.08 3.44
N VAL A 50 -10.43 4.77 3.63
CA VAL A 50 -9.31 3.82 3.58
C VAL A 50 -9.50 2.92 2.37
N SER A 51 -8.47 2.81 1.53
CA SER A 51 -8.45 1.98 0.32
C SER A 51 -7.25 1.05 0.31
N LEU A 52 -7.51 -0.26 0.22
CA LEU A 52 -6.52 -1.31 0.01
C LEU A 52 -6.84 -2.03 -1.32
N GLN A 53 -6.18 -1.61 -2.41
CA GLN A 53 -6.53 -1.99 -3.78
C GLN A 53 -8.02 -1.78 -4.14
N ALA A 54 -8.76 -2.87 -4.39
CA ALA A 54 -10.16 -2.85 -4.80
C ALA A 54 -11.13 -2.78 -3.60
N ARG A 55 -10.61 -2.92 -2.37
CA ARG A 55 -11.41 -2.83 -1.14
C ARG A 55 -11.26 -1.42 -0.60
N TRP A 56 -12.38 -0.76 -0.33
CA TRP A 56 -12.37 0.55 0.29
C TRP A 56 -13.54 0.70 1.27
N ARG A 57 -13.37 1.59 2.24
CA ARG A 57 -14.40 2.02 3.19
C ARG A 57 -14.29 3.52 3.39
N GLN A 58 -15.42 4.19 3.59
CA GLN A 58 -15.48 5.62 3.82
C GLN A 58 -16.47 5.95 4.95
N GLY A 59 -16.13 6.94 5.77
CA GLY A 59 -16.95 7.37 6.90
C GLY A 59 -16.12 7.93 8.04
N THR A 60 -16.69 7.88 9.25
CA THR A 60 -16.00 8.19 10.51
C THR A 60 -15.44 6.92 11.14
N GLN A 61 -14.26 6.99 11.74
CA GLN A 61 -13.59 5.89 12.44
C GLN A 61 -13.58 4.61 11.58
N VAL A 62 -13.12 4.76 10.34
CA VAL A 62 -13.07 3.64 9.40
C VAL A 62 -11.74 2.94 9.48
N GLU A 63 -11.80 1.61 9.49
CA GLU A 63 -10.65 0.75 9.47
C GLU A 63 -10.81 -0.33 8.40
N LEU A 64 -9.70 -0.67 7.76
CA LEU A 64 -9.60 -1.74 6.80
C LEU A 64 -8.25 -2.43 6.92
N ALA A 65 -8.28 -3.75 7.08
CA ALA A 65 -7.09 -4.59 7.02
C ALA A 65 -7.20 -5.59 5.87
N GLY A 66 -6.05 -5.95 5.31
CA GLY A 66 -6.00 -6.90 4.21
C GLY A 66 -4.60 -7.36 3.86
N ARG A 67 -4.58 -8.44 3.09
CA ARG A 67 -3.37 -8.94 2.43
C ARG A 67 -3.53 -8.83 0.92
N MET A 68 -2.43 -8.51 0.25
CA MET A 68 -2.32 -8.49 -1.19
C MET A 68 -1.19 -9.45 -1.57
N GLU A 69 -1.56 -10.64 -2.05
CA GLU A 69 -0.57 -11.62 -2.51
C GLU A 69 0.08 -11.15 -3.81
N PRO A 70 1.38 -11.47 -4.01
CA PRO A 70 2.06 -11.19 -5.25
C PRO A 70 1.49 -12.06 -6.37
N ARG A 71 1.42 -11.51 -7.59
CA ARG A 71 0.98 -12.28 -8.77
C ARG A 71 2.12 -13.06 -9.42
N PHE A 72 3.36 -12.65 -9.19
CA PHE A 72 4.59 -13.19 -9.79
C PHE A 72 5.76 -12.97 -8.83
N GLY A 73 6.73 -13.88 -8.82
CA GLY A 73 8.00 -13.74 -8.08
C GLY A 73 7.88 -13.92 -6.55
N PRO A 74 9.02 -14.09 -5.85
CA PRO A 74 9.05 -14.18 -4.39
C PRO A 74 8.77 -12.82 -3.73
N GLY A 75 9.21 -11.73 -4.35
CA GLY A 75 8.92 -10.35 -3.96
C GLY A 75 9.36 -9.94 -2.54
N ILE A 76 9.33 -8.64 -2.31
CA ILE A 76 9.51 -8.09 -0.96
C ILE A 76 8.19 -8.20 -0.19
N THR A 77 8.26 -8.45 1.12
CA THR A 77 7.08 -8.40 2.01
C THR A 77 7.02 -7.03 2.67
N ILE A 78 5.93 -6.30 2.45
CA ILE A 78 5.68 -4.99 3.05
C ILE A 78 4.60 -5.16 4.12
N MET A 79 4.96 -4.83 5.36
CA MET A 79 4.05 -4.79 6.50
C MET A 79 3.73 -3.33 6.80
N ALA A 80 2.52 -2.89 6.47
CA ALA A 80 2.15 -1.48 6.53
C ALA A 80 1.06 -1.21 7.57
N ASP A 81 1.29 -0.23 8.43
CA ASP A 81 0.28 0.35 9.31
C ASP A 81 0.15 1.84 9.01
N LEU A 82 -1.01 2.25 8.51
CA LEU A 82 -1.23 3.58 7.95
C LEU A 82 -2.44 4.24 8.62
N ALA A 83 -2.28 5.48 9.09
CA ALA A 83 -3.35 6.18 9.78
C ALA A 83 -3.51 7.62 9.32
N VAL A 84 -4.75 8.11 9.29
CA VAL A 84 -5.04 9.53 9.11
C VAL A 84 -6.13 9.99 10.08
N GLY A 85 -5.99 11.19 10.65
CA GLY A 85 -7.05 11.81 11.44
C GLY A 85 -8.24 12.17 10.55
N ILE A 86 -8.01 13.09 9.60
CA ILE A 86 -9.00 13.51 8.61
C ILE A 86 -8.39 13.42 7.21
N GLY A 87 -8.99 12.61 6.35
CA GLY A 87 -8.65 12.42 4.95
C GLY A 87 -8.46 10.96 4.57
N ASP A 88 -7.52 10.67 3.68
CA ASP A 88 -7.50 9.38 2.97
C ASP A 88 -6.24 8.55 3.20
N VAL A 89 -6.42 7.24 3.38
CA VAL A 89 -5.36 6.23 3.32
C VAL A 89 -5.52 5.42 2.05
N SER A 90 -4.46 5.28 1.25
CA SER A 90 -4.50 4.49 0.01
C SER A 90 -3.26 3.62 -0.16
N VAL A 91 -3.47 2.33 -0.42
CA VAL A 91 -2.41 1.39 -0.81
C VAL A 91 -2.62 0.99 -2.27
N TYR A 92 -1.67 1.39 -3.11
CA TYR A 92 -1.66 1.14 -4.54
C TYR A 92 -0.60 0.09 -4.89
N ARG A 93 -0.96 -0.82 -5.79
CA ARG A 93 0.01 -1.73 -6.41
C ARG A 93 0.29 -1.25 -7.82
N GLU A 94 1.56 -1.19 -8.17
CA GLU A 94 2.00 -0.90 -9.52
C GLU A 94 1.34 -1.84 -10.55
N HIS A 95 0.86 -1.25 -11.65
CA HIS A 95 0.26 -1.99 -12.75
C HIS A 95 1.19 -2.03 -13.96
N LEU A 96 2.02 -3.09 -14.06
CA LEU A 96 2.81 -3.34 -15.27
C LEU A 96 2.00 -4.14 -16.31
N PRO A 97 2.20 -3.95 -17.62
CA PRO A 97 1.70 -4.86 -18.64
C PRO A 97 2.19 -6.30 -18.41
N ARG A 98 1.37 -7.32 -18.73
CA ARG A 98 1.70 -8.73 -18.46
C ARG A 98 3.06 -9.16 -19.03
N ARG A 99 3.40 -8.71 -20.24
CA ARG A 99 4.68 -9.02 -20.91
C ARG A 99 5.91 -8.47 -20.18
N GLU A 100 5.76 -7.36 -19.47
CA GLU A 100 6.85 -6.75 -18.71
C GLU A 100 7.03 -7.43 -17.36
N ARG A 101 5.94 -7.86 -16.71
CA ARG A 101 5.99 -8.62 -15.44
C ARG A 101 6.80 -9.91 -15.56
N GLU A 102 6.62 -10.64 -16.65
CA GLU A 102 7.31 -11.92 -16.91
C GLU A 102 8.82 -11.74 -17.20
N ARG A 103 9.25 -10.52 -17.51
CA ARG A 103 10.65 -10.16 -17.80
C ARG A 103 11.32 -9.37 -16.68
N ALA A 104 10.56 -8.71 -15.82
CA ALA A 104 11.08 -7.77 -14.84
C ALA A 104 12.03 -8.40 -13.81
N CYS A 105 11.86 -9.69 -13.50
CA CYS A 105 12.64 -10.43 -12.51
C CYS A 105 13.36 -11.67 -13.08
N ARG A 106 13.59 -11.72 -14.39
CA ARG A 106 14.50 -12.72 -15.01
C ARG A 106 15.93 -12.19 -14.99
#